data_AF-A0A821ZI79-F1
#
_entry.id   AF-A0A821ZI79-F1
#
_cell.length_a   1.000
_cell.length_b   1.000
_cell.length_c   1.000
_cell.angle_alpha   90.00
_cell.angle_beta   90.00
_cell.angle_gamma   90.00
#
_symmetry.space_group_name_H-M   'P 1'
#
loop_
_entity.id
_entity.type
_entity.pdbx_description
1 polymer ?
#
loop_
_entity_poly.entity_id
_entity_poly.type
_entity_poly.pdbx_seq_one_letter_code
_entity_poly.pdbx_strand_id
1 'polypeptide(L)'
;KTLTANGVKYVFEGANFPTTPDAIEYFKKNGVILGPAIAANAGGVAVSELEMAQNSTRLLWTKEKVDSKLKEIMVNIHKKTKEASEKYGLGYDLVAGANIAGFEKVAEAMIAQGTY
;
A
#
# COMPACT_ATOMS: atom_id res chain seq x y z
N LYS A 1 22.99 1.14 0.34
CA LYS A 1 24.13 0.47 1.02
C LYS A 1 24.37 1.02 2.43
N THR A 2 24.63 2.32 2.61
CA THR A 2 24.82 2.94 3.94
C THR A 2 23.68 2.64 4.93
N LEU A 3 22.42 2.71 4.48
CA LEU A 3 21.27 2.36 5.31
C LEU A 3 21.38 0.93 5.89
N THR A 4 21.64 -0.05 5.04
CA THR A 4 21.82 -1.45 5.45
C THR A 4 23.03 -1.64 6.35
N ALA A 5 24.16 -0.98 6.04
CA ALA A 5 25.36 -1.02 6.87
C ALA A 5 25.12 -0.45 8.29
N ASN A 6 24.23 0.54 8.40
CA ASN A 6 23.81 1.13 9.67
C ASN A 6 22.69 0.34 10.37
N GLY A 7 22.32 -0.86 9.87
CA GLY A 7 21.34 -1.73 10.51
C GLY A 7 19.88 -1.33 10.29
N VAL A 8 19.57 -0.52 9.27
CA VAL A 8 18.18 -0.21 8.90
C VAL A 8 17.45 -1.47 8.46
N LYS A 9 16.36 -1.80 9.15
CA LYS A 9 15.52 -2.99 8.87
C LYS A 9 14.30 -2.70 8.02
N TYR A 10 13.82 -1.46 8.04
CA TYR A 10 12.58 -1.05 7.39
C TYR A 10 12.78 0.26 6.64
N VAL A 11 12.29 0.31 5.41
CA VAL A 11 12.22 1.51 4.57
C VAL A 11 10.78 1.63 4.08
N PHE A 12 10.17 2.81 4.25
CA PHE A 12 8.81 3.07 3.79
C PHE A 12 8.81 4.26 2.84
N GLU A 13 8.24 4.09 1.65
CA GLU A 13 8.24 5.11 0.62
C GLU A 13 7.08 6.11 0.83
N GLY A 14 7.39 7.28 1.37
CA GLY A 14 6.42 8.38 1.47
C GLY A 14 6.23 9.14 0.15
N ALA A 15 7.30 9.31 -0.63
CA ALA A 15 7.25 9.91 -1.96
C ALA A 15 6.81 8.88 -3.03
N ASN A 16 6.50 9.35 -4.24
CA ASN A 16 6.18 8.48 -5.36
C ASN A 16 7.46 7.90 -5.98
N PHE A 17 7.64 6.58 -5.83
CA PHE A 17 8.74 5.79 -6.39
C PHE A 17 10.16 6.38 -6.16
N PRO A 18 10.55 6.71 -4.91
CA PRO A 18 11.88 7.26 -4.62
C PRO A 18 13.00 6.22 -4.74
N THR A 19 12.69 4.92 -4.65
CA THR A 19 13.67 3.83 -4.67
C THR A 19 13.85 3.28 -6.07
N THR A 20 15.09 3.21 -6.56
CA THR A 20 15.40 2.60 -7.86
C THR A 20 15.21 1.07 -7.83
N PRO A 21 14.93 0.41 -8.96
CA PRO A 21 14.78 -1.05 -9.01
C PRO A 21 15.97 -1.81 -8.40
N ASP A 22 17.20 -1.39 -8.70
CA ASP A 22 18.43 -1.98 -8.15
C ASP A 22 18.47 -1.87 -6.61
N ALA A 23 17.98 -0.76 -6.06
CA ALA A 23 17.93 -0.57 -4.61
C ALA A 23 16.83 -1.43 -3.97
N ILE A 24 15.69 -1.62 -4.62
CA ILE A 24 14.63 -2.55 -4.18
C ILE A 24 15.19 -3.97 -4.10
N GLU A 25 15.86 -4.44 -5.16
CA GLU A 25 16.46 -5.77 -5.20
C GLU A 25 17.57 -5.91 -4.13
N TYR A 26 18.39 -4.88 -3.97
CA TYR A 26 19.40 -4.84 -2.92
C TYR A 26 18.79 -4.95 -1.52
N PHE A 27 17.73 -4.20 -1.22
CA PHE A 27 17.04 -4.27 0.06
C PHE A 27 16.47 -5.67 0.33
N LYS A 28 15.80 -6.25 -0.67
CA LYS A 28 15.26 -7.62 -0.59
C LYS A 28 16.34 -8.66 -0.29
N LYS A 29 17.47 -8.61 -0.99
CA LYS A 29 18.61 -9.54 -0.76
C LYS A 29 19.27 -9.39 0.61
N ASN A 30 19.19 -8.21 1.21
CA ASN A 30 19.83 -7.91 2.51
C ASN A 30 18.84 -7.93 3.69
N GLY A 31 17.64 -8.48 3.51
CA GLY A 31 16.63 -8.59 4.58
C GLY A 31 16.05 -7.26 5.07
N VAL A 32 16.17 -6.20 4.27
CA VAL A 32 15.51 -4.91 4.54
C VAL A 32 14.10 -4.97 3.96
N ILE A 33 13.11 -4.73 4.80
CA ILE A 33 11.70 -4.71 4.40
C ILE A 33 11.38 -3.35 3.80
N LEU A 34 10.92 -3.35 2.55
CA LEU A 34 10.48 -2.16 1.84
C LEU A 34 8.95 -2.10 1.81
N GLY A 35 8.37 -1.06 2.39
CA GLY A 35 6.97 -0.69 2.20
C GLY A 35 6.82 0.18 0.94
N PRO A 36 6.20 -0.33 -0.14
CA PRO A 36 6.18 0.34 -1.43
C PRO A 36 5.29 1.59 -1.43
N ALA A 37 5.60 2.56 -2.27
CA ALA A 37 4.90 3.84 -2.37
C ALA A 37 3.38 3.66 -2.54
N ILE A 38 2.97 2.79 -3.47
CA ILE A 38 1.55 2.48 -3.77
C ILE A 38 0.73 2.04 -2.54
N ALA A 39 1.37 1.51 -1.50
CA ALA A 39 0.72 1.15 -0.24
C ALA A 39 1.00 2.17 0.88
N ALA A 40 2.25 2.61 1.03
CA ALA A 40 2.69 3.44 2.15
C ALA A 40 2.17 4.88 2.08
N ASN A 41 2.04 5.45 0.87
CA ASN A 41 1.57 6.82 0.67
C ASN A 41 0.09 6.92 0.29
N ALA A 42 -0.62 5.79 0.21
CA ALA A 42 -2.03 5.69 -0.17
C ALA A 42 -2.99 6.50 0.73
N GLY A 43 -2.53 6.92 1.91
CA GLY A 43 -3.33 7.72 2.84
C GLY A 43 -3.85 9.03 2.26
N GLY A 44 -3.10 9.67 1.34
CA GLY A 44 -3.58 10.88 0.66
C GLY A 44 -4.83 10.63 -0.17
N VAL A 45 -4.79 9.60 -1.02
CA VAL A 45 -5.93 9.18 -1.84
C VAL A 45 -7.09 8.69 -0.97
N ALA A 46 -6.80 7.93 0.09
CA ALA A 46 -7.82 7.47 1.03
C ALA A 46 -8.60 8.64 1.65
N VAL A 47 -7.93 9.70 2.09
CA VAL A 47 -8.63 10.88 2.63
C VAL A 47 -9.44 11.59 1.56
N SER A 48 -8.99 11.64 0.31
CA SER A 48 -9.81 12.15 -0.82
C SER A 48 -11.08 11.33 -1.04
N GLU A 49 -11.04 10.00 -0.91
CA GLU A 49 -12.25 9.17 -0.96
C GLU A 49 -13.19 9.45 0.23
N LEU A 50 -12.65 9.67 1.43
CA LEU A 50 -13.44 10.08 2.59
C LEU A 50 -14.07 11.47 2.40
N GLU A 51 -13.39 12.38 1.72
CA GLU A 51 -13.93 13.70 1.34
C GLU A 51 -15.10 13.54 0.36
N MET A 52 -14.96 12.69 -0.67
CA MET A 52 -16.06 12.38 -1.58
C MET A 52 -17.28 11.78 -0.87
N ALA A 53 -17.06 10.89 0.11
CA ALA A 53 -18.12 10.29 0.91
C ALA A 53 -18.86 11.34 1.79
N GLN A 54 -18.11 12.25 2.40
CA GLN A 54 -18.68 13.39 3.15
C GLN A 54 -19.50 14.30 2.24
N ASN A 55 -18.98 14.64 1.06
CA ASN A 55 -19.68 15.48 0.08
C ASN A 55 -20.98 14.81 -0.41
N SER A 56 -20.95 13.51 -0.71
CA SER A 56 -22.12 12.76 -1.18
C SER A 56 -23.21 12.66 -0.11
N THR A 57 -22.82 12.56 1.16
CA THR A 57 -23.76 12.50 2.29
C THR A 57 -24.13 13.87 2.87
N ARG A 58 -23.46 14.94 2.43
CA ARG A 58 -23.58 16.31 2.96
C ARG A 58 -23.34 16.40 4.47
N LEU A 59 -22.48 15.53 4.99
CA LEU A 59 -22.12 15.47 6.40
C LEU A 59 -20.63 15.75 6.56
N LEU A 60 -20.31 16.69 7.43
CA LEU A 60 -18.93 16.93 7.86
C LEU A 60 -18.60 16.01 9.03
N TRP A 61 -17.43 15.37 8.97
CA TRP A 61 -16.93 14.53 10.05
C TRP A 61 -15.91 15.28 10.89
N THR A 62 -15.77 14.88 12.15
CA THR A 62 -14.70 15.41 12.99
C THR A 62 -13.35 14.85 12.53
N LYS A 63 -12.27 15.54 12.89
CA LYS A 63 -10.90 15.10 12.60
C LYS A 63 -10.64 13.69 13.14
N GLU A 64 -11.13 13.38 14.34
CA GLU A 64 -10.94 12.09 15.01
C GLU A 64 -11.62 10.96 14.23
N LYS A 65 -12.80 11.22 13.66
CA LYS A 65 -13.51 10.24 12.81
C LYS A 65 -12.75 9.98 11.52
N VAL A 66 -12.21 11.03 10.88
CA VAL A 66 -11.40 10.90 9.66
C VAL A 66 -10.10 10.15 9.96
N ASP A 67 -9.39 10.48 11.04
CA ASP A 67 -8.16 9.82 11.45
C ASP A 67 -8.37 8.34 11.76
N SER A 68 -9.43 8.01 12.51
CA SER A 68 -9.80 6.63 12.81
C SER A 68 -10.07 5.81 11.54
N LYS A 69 -10.82 6.40 10.58
CA LYS A 69 -11.09 5.76 9.28
C LYS A 69 -9.82 5.61 8.44
N LEU A 70 -8.96 6.63 8.38
CA LEU A 70 -7.69 6.55 7.69
C LEU A 70 -6.81 5.42 8.28
N LYS A 71 -6.73 5.32 9.60
CA LYS A 71 -5.95 4.28 10.28
C LYS A 71 -6.47 2.88 9.97
N GLU A 72 -7.79 2.70 9.96
CA GLU A 72 -8.45 1.46 9.53
C GLU A 72 -8.09 1.10 8.09
N ILE A 73 -8.14 2.07 7.16
CA ILE A 73 -7.78 1.88 5.76
C ILE A 73 -6.32 1.44 5.62
N MET A 74 -5.38 2.14 6.28
CA MET A 74 -3.95 1.82 6.18
C MET A 74 -3.61 0.44 6.75
N VAL A 75 -4.25 0.04 7.87
CA VAL A 75 -4.12 -1.32 8.42
C VAL A 75 -4.65 -2.36 7.44
N ASN A 76 -5.78 -2.09 6.79
CA ASN A 76 -6.35 -2.99 5.80
C ASN A 76 -5.49 -3.11 4.54
N ILE A 77 -4.87 -2.01 4.07
CA ILE A 77 -3.93 -2.02 2.94
C ILE A 77 -2.73 -2.92 3.26
N HIS A 78 -2.15 -2.76 4.45
CA HIS A 78 -1.03 -3.60 4.90
C HIS A 78 -1.44 -5.07 5.01
N LYS A 79 -2.60 -5.36 5.61
CA LYS A 79 -3.14 -6.72 5.74
C LYS A 79 -3.31 -7.38 4.38
N LYS A 80 -3.99 -6.74 3.43
CA LYS A 80 -4.21 -7.27 2.08
C LYS A 80 -2.90 -7.48 1.31
N THR A 81 -1.96 -6.54 1.45
CA THR A 81 -0.63 -6.64 0.85
C THR A 81 0.11 -7.87 1.37
N LYS A 82 0.13 -8.07 2.69
CA LYS A 82 0.74 -9.23 3.33
C LYS A 82 0.07 -10.53 2.86
N GLU A 83 -1.25 -10.60 2.94
CA GLU A 83 -2.04 -11.78 2.56
C GLU A 83 -1.81 -12.17 1.10
N ALA A 84 -1.78 -11.19 0.19
CA ALA A 84 -1.49 -11.43 -1.23
C ALA A 84 -0.06 -11.98 -1.43
N SER A 85 0.93 -11.41 -0.74
CA SER A 85 2.31 -11.92 -0.81
C SER A 85 2.42 -13.37 -0.32
N GLU A 86 1.79 -13.69 0.82
CA GLU A 86 1.76 -15.02 1.41
C GLU A 86 1.01 -16.04 0.54
N LYS A 87 -0.15 -15.64 -0.03
CA LYS A 87 -0.97 -16.46 -0.94
C LYS A 87 -0.16 -16.99 -2.13
N TYR A 88 0.77 -16.18 -2.64
CA TYR A 88 1.61 -16.53 -3.79
C TYR A 88 3.00 -17.07 -3.40
N GLY A 89 3.22 -17.38 -2.12
CA GLY A 89 4.46 -18.00 -1.65
C GLY A 89 5.67 -17.07 -1.65
N LEU A 90 5.46 -15.75 -1.60
CA LEU A 90 6.51 -14.73 -1.62
C LEU A 90 6.97 -14.29 -0.22
N GLY A 91 6.38 -14.84 0.83
CA GLY A 91 6.69 -14.51 2.22
C GLY A 91 6.20 -13.11 2.59
N TYR A 92 7.06 -12.31 3.23
CA TYR A 92 6.74 -10.93 3.64
C TYR A 92 7.25 -9.90 2.62
N ASP A 93 7.02 -10.15 1.33
CA ASP A 93 7.37 -9.22 0.25
C ASP A 93 6.20 -8.25 0.01
N LEU A 94 6.26 -7.08 0.65
CA LEU A 94 5.21 -6.06 0.55
C LEU A 94 5.15 -5.41 -0.84
N VAL A 95 6.25 -5.40 -1.60
CA VAL A 95 6.28 -4.82 -2.96
C VAL A 95 5.45 -5.70 -3.89
N ALA A 96 5.73 -7.00 -3.90
CA ALA A 96 4.97 -7.95 -4.71
C ALA A 96 3.52 -8.04 -4.23
N GLY A 97 3.31 -8.12 -2.92
CA GLY A 97 1.97 -8.20 -2.33
C GLY A 97 1.06 -7.03 -2.69
N ALA A 98 1.59 -5.79 -2.72
CA ALA A 98 0.80 -4.61 -3.02
C ALA A 98 0.37 -4.59 -4.50
N ASN A 99 1.27 -4.97 -5.40
CA ASN A 99 0.98 -5.08 -6.83
C ASN A 99 -0.06 -6.17 -7.11
N ILE A 100 0.10 -7.35 -6.49
CA ILE A 100 -0.85 -8.46 -6.65
C ILE A 100 -2.23 -8.05 -6.13
N ALA A 101 -2.32 -7.55 -4.89
CA ALA A 101 -3.59 -7.17 -4.29
C ALA A 101 -4.32 -6.07 -5.09
N GLY A 102 -3.57 -5.08 -5.60
CA GLY A 102 -4.12 -4.02 -6.44
C GLY A 102 -4.60 -4.55 -7.79
N PHE A 103 -3.79 -5.39 -8.44
CA PHE A 103 -4.11 -5.98 -9.74
C PHE A 103 -5.31 -6.94 -9.68
N GLU A 104 -5.34 -7.87 -8.73
CA GLU A 104 -6.43 -8.85 -8.59
C GLU A 104 -7.79 -8.14 -8.50
N LYS A 105 -7.89 -7.11 -7.64
CA LYS A 105 -9.14 -6.35 -7.47
C LYS A 105 -9.62 -5.71 -8.79
N VAL A 106 -8.70 -5.15 -9.57
CA VAL A 106 -9.04 -4.52 -10.86
C VAL A 106 -9.39 -5.58 -11.90
N ALA A 107 -8.60 -6.66 -11.99
CA ALA A 107 -8.83 -7.75 -12.94
C ALA A 107 -10.18 -8.44 -12.70
N GLU A 108 -10.53 -8.72 -11.44
CA GLU A 108 -11.83 -9.28 -11.06
C GLU A 108 -12.98 -8.35 -11.47
N ALA A 109 -12.85 -7.05 -11.24
CA ALA A 109 -13.85 -6.07 -11.64
C ALA A 109 -14.00 -5.98 -13.17
N MET A 110 -12.89 -6.00 -13.92
CA MET A 110 -12.91 -6.00 -15.39
C MET A 110 -13.59 -7.25 -15.95
N ILE A 111 -13.25 -8.43 -15.42
CA ILE A 111 -13.89 -9.70 -15.82
C ILE A 111 -15.40 -9.65 -15.55
N ALA A 112 -15.81 -9.15 -14.38
CA ALA A 112 -17.21 -9.04 -14.00
C ALA A 112 -18.01 -8.06 -14.88
N GLN A 113 -17.35 -6.99 -15.38
CA GLN A 113 -17.97 -6.01 -16.29
C GLN A 113 -18.03 -6.50 -17.74
N GLY A 114 -17.38 -7.62 -18.07
CA GLY A 114 -17.38 -8.19 -19.42
C GLY A 114 -16.59 -7.35 -20.41
N THR A 115 -16.88 -7.53 -21.70
CA THR A 115 -16.25 -6.74 -22.78
C THR A 115 -17.08 -5.48 -23.01
N TYR A 116 -16.47 -4.32 -22.77
CA TYR A 116 -17.05 -3.00 -22.98
C TYR A 116 -16.08 -2.06 -23.70
#